data_AF-A0A8J4PLA6-F1
#
_entry.id   AF-A0A8J4PLA6-F1
#
_cell.length_a   1.000
_cell.length_b   1.000
_cell.length_c   1.000
_cell.angle_alpha   90.00
_cell.angle_beta   90.00
_cell.angle_gamma   90.00
#
_symmetry.space_group_name_H-M   'P 1'
#
loop_
_entity.id
_entity.type
_entity.pdbx_description
1 polymer ?
#
loop_
_entity_poly.entity_id
_entity_poly.type
_entity_poly.pdbx_seq_one_letter_code
_entity_poly.pdbx_strand_id
1 'polypeptide(L)'
;MIANKKLEDFERDNARLQKENWEYKRVGCSNTDHISLFTQLETSNNEKDTLKQERNTINHNVNLINENMEKLLLENKSNNNKIDIFLNKIESLVKVNDSLNNKIQNLSEQNKKSIDNYNNDIGLLFGKIKSLETVNQTLHQQQCTLKEQQQKTLEKIESLTKANESLHQQLIQQINSLESKLDQQNLVMIDTFREMKICKEDLLFLKRSSFFKIINNWIDDSKIIDFQLLYKASQEDFSGSSFHSACDGKGPTITLIETTDGCVFGGYNSQSWNSDGYWYGDDKCFIFTLVNKHGIKPTKYSPEIENICYIGSVKDYGPIFGYGYDIGVGTVNGSRQAFPCTYADTTGKGKSTLTPRKYFIIQTIEIHKCI
;
A
#
# COMPACT_ATOMS: atom_id res chain seq x y z
N MET A 1 -53.11 -25.56 118.22
CA MET A 1 -52.80 -24.90 119.51
C MET A 1 -54.05 -24.64 120.36
N ILE A 2 -55.14 -24.08 119.81
CA ILE A 2 -56.38 -23.76 120.56
C ILE A 2 -57.17 -25.01 121.04
N ALA A 3 -57.27 -26.05 120.22
CA ALA A 3 -58.00 -27.28 120.57
C ALA A 3 -57.31 -28.11 121.68
N ASN A 4 -55.97 -28.16 121.71
CA ASN A 4 -55.22 -28.85 122.77
C ASN A 4 -55.42 -28.16 124.12
N LYS A 5 -55.39 -26.82 124.13
CA LYS A 5 -55.63 -26.02 125.33
C LYS A 5 -57.04 -26.23 125.89
N LYS A 6 -58.06 -26.26 125.02
CA LYS A 6 -59.45 -26.56 125.42
C LYS A 6 -59.61 -27.95 126.05
N LEU A 7 -58.93 -28.97 125.52
CA LEU A 7 -58.99 -30.32 126.08
C LEU A 7 -58.21 -30.44 127.40
N GLU A 8 -57.04 -29.79 127.51
CA GLU A 8 -56.24 -29.76 128.75
C GLU A 8 -56.97 -29.04 129.90
N ASP A 9 -57.67 -27.94 129.60
CA ASP A 9 -58.50 -27.23 130.57
C ASP A 9 -59.72 -28.09 130.99
N PHE A 10 -60.35 -28.78 130.04
CA PHE A 10 -61.45 -29.72 130.30
C PHE A 10 -61.03 -30.95 131.15
N GLU A 11 -59.87 -31.54 130.86
CA GLU A 11 -59.33 -32.67 131.62
C GLU A 11 -59.04 -32.32 133.08
N ARG A 12 -58.65 -31.07 133.33
CA ARG A 12 -58.41 -30.52 134.67
C ARG A 12 -59.71 -30.38 135.46
N ASP A 13 -60.78 -29.88 134.83
CA ASP A 13 -62.09 -29.72 135.46
C ASP A 13 -62.79 -31.07 135.72
N ASN A 14 -62.69 -32.04 134.81
CA ASN A 14 -63.24 -33.39 135.03
C ASN A 14 -62.49 -34.14 136.16
N ALA A 15 -61.16 -33.98 136.26
CA ALA A 15 -60.38 -34.52 137.38
C ALA A 15 -60.82 -33.94 138.74
N ARG A 16 -61.26 -32.67 138.78
CA ARG A 16 -61.83 -32.04 139.98
C ARG A 16 -63.18 -32.67 140.36
N LEU A 17 -64.08 -32.86 139.39
CA LEU A 17 -65.39 -33.50 139.60
C LEU A 17 -65.29 -34.96 140.05
N GLN A 18 -64.34 -35.74 139.51
CA GLN A 18 -64.09 -37.11 139.97
C GLN A 18 -63.63 -37.17 141.44
N LYS A 19 -62.80 -36.22 141.85
CA LYS A 19 -62.32 -36.10 143.23
C LYS A 19 -63.47 -35.73 144.19
N GLU A 20 -64.33 -34.79 143.81
CA GLU A 20 -65.52 -34.38 144.57
C GLU A 20 -66.51 -35.56 144.74
N ASN A 21 -66.74 -36.39 143.71
CA ASN A 21 -67.58 -37.60 143.79
C ASN A 21 -66.96 -38.70 144.69
N TRP A 22 -65.64 -38.84 144.70
CA TRP A 22 -64.93 -39.79 145.58
C TRP A 22 -65.02 -39.38 147.06
N GLU A 23 -65.00 -38.07 147.36
CA GLU A 23 -65.25 -37.54 148.70
C GLU A 23 -66.72 -37.68 149.14
N TYR A 24 -67.68 -37.52 148.22
CA TYR A 24 -69.13 -37.70 148.50
C TYR A 24 -69.51 -39.14 148.89
N LYS A 25 -68.91 -40.18 148.28
CA LYS A 25 -69.11 -41.60 148.65
C LYS A 25 -68.71 -41.96 150.10
N ARG A 26 -67.96 -41.08 150.77
CA ARG A 26 -67.44 -41.30 152.14
C ARG A 26 -68.39 -40.78 153.24
N VAL A 27 -69.38 -39.94 152.91
CA VAL A 27 -70.26 -39.25 153.89
C VAL A 27 -71.72 -39.49 153.50
N GLY A 28 -72.45 -40.33 154.25
CA GLY A 28 -73.81 -40.77 153.90
C GLY A 28 -74.89 -39.68 154.02
N CYS A 29 -75.29 -39.10 152.88
CA CYS A 29 -76.42 -38.16 152.76
C CYS A 29 -77.30 -38.48 151.52
N SER A 30 -78.49 -37.85 151.45
CA SER A 30 -79.70 -38.25 150.71
C SER A 30 -79.61 -38.50 149.18
N ASN A 31 -80.52 -39.33 148.66
CA ASN A 31 -80.51 -39.96 147.32
C ASN A 31 -80.63 -39.02 146.09
N THR A 32 -81.05 -37.75 146.25
CA THR A 32 -81.32 -36.82 145.14
C THR A 32 -80.07 -36.10 144.60
N ASP A 33 -79.12 -35.74 145.47
CA ASP A 33 -77.89 -35.04 145.06
C ASP A 33 -76.87 -35.99 144.40
N HIS A 34 -76.89 -37.27 144.79
CA HIS A 34 -76.07 -38.31 144.19
C HIS A 34 -76.45 -38.60 142.72
N ILE A 35 -77.70 -38.37 142.33
CA ILE A 35 -78.15 -38.48 140.92
C ILE A 35 -77.65 -37.27 140.12
N SER A 36 -77.77 -36.04 140.65
CA SER A 36 -77.33 -34.81 139.96
C SER A 36 -75.82 -34.80 139.65
N LEU A 37 -74.97 -35.15 140.61
CA LEU A 37 -73.51 -35.20 140.44
C LEU A 37 -73.08 -36.32 139.46
N PHE A 38 -73.78 -37.46 139.50
CA PHE A 38 -73.52 -38.58 138.58
C PHE A 38 -73.94 -38.24 137.15
N THR A 39 -75.10 -37.58 136.98
CA THR A 39 -75.56 -37.08 135.67
C THR A 39 -74.61 -36.03 135.13
N GLN A 40 -74.11 -35.09 135.95
CA GLN A 40 -73.11 -34.09 135.54
C GLN A 40 -71.80 -34.73 135.08
N LEU A 41 -71.31 -35.74 135.80
CA LEU A 41 -70.12 -36.51 135.44
C LEU A 41 -70.32 -37.32 134.15
N GLU A 42 -71.50 -37.90 133.92
CA GLU A 42 -71.83 -38.57 132.66
C GLU A 42 -71.89 -37.59 131.48
N THR A 43 -72.54 -36.42 131.63
CA THR A 43 -72.51 -35.38 130.59
C THR A 43 -71.10 -34.87 130.32
N SER A 44 -70.28 -34.68 131.37
CA SER A 44 -68.89 -34.25 131.22
C SER A 44 -68.03 -35.33 130.55
N ASN A 45 -68.21 -36.62 130.86
CA ASN A 45 -67.50 -37.68 130.16
C ASN A 45 -67.94 -37.79 128.68
N ASN A 46 -69.23 -37.64 128.39
CA ASN A 46 -69.72 -37.60 127.00
C ASN A 46 -69.17 -36.39 126.22
N GLU A 47 -69.08 -35.22 126.86
CA GLU A 47 -68.49 -34.02 126.26
C GLU A 47 -66.97 -34.18 126.04
N LYS A 48 -66.27 -34.86 126.96
CA LYS A 48 -64.86 -35.26 126.79
C LYS A 48 -64.66 -36.14 125.55
N ASP A 49 -65.51 -37.13 125.39
CA ASP A 49 -65.43 -38.08 124.28
C ASP A 49 -65.77 -37.39 122.95
N THR A 50 -66.73 -36.45 122.97
CA THR A 50 -67.06 -35.59 121.83
C THR A 50 -65.88 -34.69 121.44
N LEU A 51 -65.26 -34.00 122.41
CA LEU A 51 -64.09 -33.14 122.17
C LEU A 51 -62.85 -33.93 121.72
N LYS A 52 -62.66 -35.16 122.20
CA LYS A 52 -61.64 -36.08 121.69
C LYS A 52 -61.92 -36.47 120.24
N GLN A 53 -63.16 -36.74 119.89
CA GLN A 53 -63.56 -37.09 118.52
C GLN A 53 -63.37 -35.91 117.56
N GLU A 54 -63.71 -34.69 117.97
CA GLU A 54 -63.42 -33.46 117.22
C GLU A 54 -61.92 -33.24 117.06
N ARG A 55 -61.12 -33.40 118.13
CA ARG A 55 -59.65 -33.31 118.06
C ARG A 55 -59.06 -34.32 117.07
N ASN A 56 -59.55 -35.56 117.09
CA ASN A 56 -59.11 -36.59 116.17
C ASN A 56 -59.48 -36.26 114.72
N THR A 57 -60.68 -35.72 114.50
CA THR A 57 -61.13 -35.26 113.17
C THR A 57 -60.29 -34.09 112.67
N ILE A 58 -59.99 -33.11 113.52
CA ILE A 58 -59.13 -31.98 113.20
C ILE A 58 -57.70 -32.46 112.87
N ASN A 59 -57.14 -33.35 113.68
CA ASN A 59 -55.81 -33.92 113.42
C ASN A 59 -55.76 -34.70 112.10
N HIS A 60 -56.81 -35.47 111.80
CA HIS A 60 -56.94 -36.16 110.52
C HIS A 60 -56.99 -35.16 109.35
N ASN A 61 -57.78 -34.09 109.46
CA ASN A 61 -57.86 -33.05 108.45
C ASN A 61 -56.54 -32.28 108.29
N VAL A 62 -55.82 -31.99 109.38
CA VAL A 62 -54.49 -31.36 109.33
C VAL A 62 -53.49 -32.27 108.63
N ASN A 63 -53.51 -33.57 108.92
CA ASN A 63 -52.65 -34.54 108.22
C ASN A 63 -52.99 -34.60 106.72
N LEU A 64 -54.27 -34.64 106.36
CA LEU A 64 -54.71 -34.65 104.97
C LEU A 64 -54.32 -33.35 104.23
N ILE A 65 -54.41 -32.20 104.90
CA ILE A 65 -53.94 -30.91 104.35
C ILE A 65 -52.43 -30.93 104.15
N ASN A 66 -51.67 -31.48 105.09
CA ASN A 66 -50.21 -31.59 104.97
C ASN A 66 -49.82 -32.52 103.80
N GLU A 67 -50.45 -33.69 103.66
CA GLU A 67 -50.24 -34.61 102.54
C GLU A 67 -50.57 -33.95 101.20
N ASN A 68 -51.69 -33.21 101.13
CA ASN A 68 -52.06 -32.45 99.93
C ASN A 68 -51.08 -31.33 99.62
N MET A 69 -50.58 -30.60 100.64
CA MET A 69 -49.55 -29.57 100.45
C MET A 69 -48.24 -30.17 99.96
N GLU A 70 -47.79 -31.31 100.50
CA GLU A 70 -46.60 -32.01 100.03
C GLU A 70 -46.73 -32.45 98.58
N LYS A 71 -47.90 -32.98 98.20
CA LYS A 71 -48.20 -33.36 96.82
C LYS A 71 -48.17 -32.15 95.88
N LEU A 72 -48.79 -31.04 96.25
CA LEU A 72 -48.76 -29.78 95.50
C LEU A 72 -47.33 -29.19 95.38
N LEU A 73 -46.54 -29.28 96.44
CA LEU A 73 -45.13 -28.86 96.44
C LEU A 73 -44.29 -29.70 95.46
N LEU A 74 -44.51 -31.01 95.44
CA LEU A 74 -43.82 -31.91 94.50
C LEU A 74 -44.22 -31.65 93.05
N GLU A 75 -45.51 -31.40 92.81
CA GLU A 75 -46.04 -31.06 91.48
C GLU A 75 -45.49 -29.72 90.98
N ASN A 76 -45.42 -28.70 91.84
CA ASN A 76 -44.80 -27.41 91.52
C ASN A 76 -43.30 -27.55 91.22
N LYS A 77 -42.56 -28.36 91.98
CA LYS A 77 -41.15 -28.67 91.67
C LYS A 77 -41.02 -29.35 90.30
N SER A 78 -41.88 -30.31 89.99
CA SER A 78 -41.88 -30.97 88.68
C SER A 78 -42.19 -30.00 87.54
N ASN A 79 -43.13 -29.07 87.74
CA ASN A 79 -43.47 -28.07 86.73
C ASN A 79 -42.34 -27.04 86.53
N ASN A 80 -41.65 -26.61 87.59
CA ASN A 80 -40.46 -25.76 87.48
C ASN A 80 -39.35 -26.44 86.68
N ASN A 81 -39.08 -27.72 86.92
CA ASN A 81 -38.10 -28.47 86.13
C ASN A 81 -38.49 -28.53 84.63
N LYS A 82 -39.78 -28.68 84.32
CA LYS A 82 -40.27 -28.64 82.92
C LYS A 82 -40.08 -27.25 82.31
N ILE A 83 -40.36 -26.18 83.07
CA ILE A 83 -40.14 -24.79 82.64
C ILE A 83 -38.66 -24.58 82.32
N ASP A 84 -37.74 -25.02 83.16
CA ASP A 84 -36.29 -24.89 82.92
C ASP A 84 -35.86 -25.62 81.64
N ILE A 85 -36.38 -26.81 81.38
CA ILE A 85 -36.13 -27.54 80.12
C ILE A 85 -36.65 -26.75 78.92
N PHE A 86 -37.85 -26.16 79.01
CA PHE A 86 -38.41 -25.32 77.95
C PHE A 86 -37.58 -24.05 77.73
N LEU A 87 -37.11 -23.39 78.80
CA LEU A 87 -36.25 -22.21 78.72
C LEU A 87 -34.93 -22.52 78.02
N ASN A 88 -34.27 -23.62 78.37
CA ASN A 88 -33.05 -24.07 77.69
C ASN A 88 -33.28 -24.32 76.20
N LYS A 89 -34.43 -24.90 75.84
CA LYS A 89 -34.78 -25.13 74.43
C LYS A 89 -35.03 -23.82 73.68
N ILE A 90 -35.72 -22.86 74.30
CA ILE A 90 -35.90 -21.50 73.75
C ILE A 90 -34.55 -20.83 73.53
N GLU A 91 -33.64 -20.89 74.50
CA GLU A 91 -32.30 -20.31 74.37
C GLU A 91 -31.51 -20.93 73.20
N SER A 92 -31.62 -22.25 73.01
CA SER A 92 -31.01 -22.93 71.86
C SER A 92 -31.59 -22.45 70.52
N LEU A 93 -32.91 -22.25 70.46
CA LEU A 93 -33.60 -21.78 69.24
C LEU A 93 -33.23 -20.33 68.92
N VAL A 94 -33.07 -19.47 69.93
CA VAL A 94 -32.58 -18.09 69.76
C VAL A 94 -31.18 -18.09 69.14
N LYS A 95 -30.26 -18.92 69.66
CA LYS A 95 -28.89 -19.05 69.10
C LYS A 95 -28.91 -19.51 67.63
N VAL A 96 -29.79 -20.45 67.28
CA VAL A 96 -29.96 -20.90 65.89
C VAL A 96 -30.52 -19.78 65.00
N ASN A 97 -31.50 -19.04 65.49
CA ASN A 97 -32.09 -17.90 64.78
C ASN A 97 -31.05 -16.79 64.52
N ASP A 98 -30.20 -16.48 65.49
CA ASP A 98 -29.12 -15.50 65.34
C ASP A 98 -28.09 -15.97 64.30
N SER A 99 -27.74 -17.27 64.32
CA SER A 99 -26.85 -17.86 63.30
C SER A 99 -27.45 -17.78 61.90
N LEU A 100 -28.75 -18.07 61.75
CA LEU A 100 -29.46 -17.95 60.48
C LEU A 100 -29.51 -16.50 60.00
N ASN A 101 -29.81 -15.55 60.88
CA ASN A 101 -29.82 -14.12 60.54
C ASN A 101 -28.45 -13.64 60.05
N ASN A 102 -27.37 -14.06 60.72
CA ASN A 102 -26.02 -13.73 60.28
C ASN A 102 -25.69 -14.34 58.89
N LYS A 103 -26.12 -15.58 58.63
CA LYS A 103 -25.97 -16.19 57.29
C LYS A 103 -26.76 -15.43 56.22
N ILE A 104 -28.00 -15.02 56.53
CA ILE A 104 -28.84 -14.23 55.62
C ILE A 104 -28.18 -12.89 55.32
N GLN A 105 -27.66 -12.19 56.33
CA GLN A 105 -26.97 -10.91 56.14
C GLN A 105 -25.74 -11.07 55.24
N ASN A 106 -24.89 -12.06 55.53
CA ASN A 106 -23.70 -12.35 54.70
C ASN A 106 -24.05 -12.68 53.25
N LEU A 107 -25.07 -13.52 53.01
CA LEU A 107 -25.54 -13.83 51.66
C LEU A 107 -26.10 -12.59 50.96
N SER A 108 -26.82 -11.73 51.68
CA SER A 108 -27.34 -10.47 51.12
C SER A 108 -26.22 -9.53 50.69
N GLU A 109 -25.15 -9.41 51.48
CA GLU A 109 -23.99 -8.59 51.14
C GLU A 109 -23.20 -9.16 49.96
N GLN A 110 -23.02 -10.49 49.91
CA GLN A 110 -22.36 -11.15 48.79
C GLN A 110 -23.15 -10.95 47.48
N ASN A 111 -24.47 -11.10 47.54
CA ASN A 111 -25.34 -10.85 46.39
C ASN A 111 -25.28 -9.39 45.95
N LYS A 112 -25.30 -8.44 46.89
CA LYS A 112 -25.18 -7.00 46.59
C LYS A 112 -23.87 -6.70 45.88
N LYS A 113 -22.74 -7.18 46.40
CA LYS A 113 -21.42 -7.01 45.76
C LYS A 113 -21.39 -7.61 44.35
N SER A 114 -22.00 -8.77 44.15
CA SER A 114 -22.08 -9.42 42.84
C SER A 114 -22.91 -8.59 41.85
N ILE A 115 -24.07 -8.09 42.29
CA ILE A 115 -24.93 -7.20 41.49
C ILE A 115 -24.18 -5.92 41.12
N ASP A 116 -23.48 -5.30 42.05
CA ASP A 116 -22.69 -4.09 41.80
C ASP A 116 -21.60 -4.34 40.75
N ASN A 117 -20.91 -5.47 40.82
CA ASN A 117 -19.93 -5.87 39.81
C ASN A 117 -20.57 -6.07 38.43
N TYR A 118 -21.69 -6.79 38.33
CA TYR A 118 -22.39 -6.97 37.05
C TYR A 118 -22.88 -5.64 36.47
N ASN A 119 -23.38 -4.72 37.30
CA ASN A 119 -23.81 -3.39 36.86
C ASN A 119 -22.64 -2.56 36.31
N ASN A 120 -21.47 -2.66 36.93
CA ASN A 120 -20.25 -2.01 36.43
C ASN A 120 -19.85 -2.57 35.05
N ASP A 121 -19.85 -3.89 34.89
CA ASP A 121 -19.52 -4.54 33.62
C ASP A 121 -20.53 -4.15 32.52
N ILE A 122 -21.83 -4.12 32.85
CA ILE A 122 -22.89 -3.64 31.95
C ILE A 122 -22.63 -2.19 31.54
N GLY A 123 -22.26 -1.31 32.47
CA GLY A 123 -21.91 0.07 32.17
C GLY A 123 -20.73 0.20 31.20
N LEU A 124 -19.67 -0.60 31.40
CA LEU A 124 -18.53 -0.66 30.48
C LEU A 124 -18.93 -1.16 29.09
N LEU A 125 -19.79 -2.17 29.01
CA LEU A 125 -20.30 -2.68 27.74
C LEU A 125 -21.16 -1.63 27.00
N PHE A 126 -22.03 -0.91 27.68
CA PHE A 126 -22.78 0.20 27.08
C PHE A 126 -21.87 1.29 26.52
N GLY A 127 -20.79 1.64 27.24
CA GLY A 127 -19.79 2.57 26.75
C GLY A 127 -19.14 2.11 25.45
N LYS A 128 -18.79 0.82 25.36
CA LYS A 128 -18.24 0.21 24.13
C LYS A 128 -19.26 0.15 22.98
N ILE A 129 -20.52 -0.14 23.26
CA ILE A 129 -21.58 -0.16 22.24
C ILE A 129 -21.75 1.25 21.65
N LYS A 130 -21.79 2.28 22.48
CA LYS A 130 -21.92 3.67 22.03
C LYS A 130 -20.73 4.13 21.17
N SER A 131 -19.51 3.72 21.52
CA SER A 131 -18.33 4.04 20.70
C SER A 131 -18.38 3.31 19.35
N LEU A 132 -18.81 2.05 19.32
CA LEU A 132 -19.00 1.29 18.08
C LEU A 132 -20.08 1.89 17.18
N GLU A 133 -21.20 2.35 17.74
CA GLU A 133 -22.25 3.06 16.99
C GLU A 133 -21.71 4.31 16.30
N THR A 134 -20.91 5.11 17.03
CA THR A 134 -20.26 6.31 16.49
C THR A 134 -19.32 5.98 15.33
N VAL A 135 -18.52 4.92 15.47
CA VAL A 135 -17.63 4.45 14.39
C VAL A 135 -18.44 4.00 13.18
N ASN A 136 -19.52 3.26 13.39
CA ASN A 136 -20.37 2.76 12.31
C ASN A 136 -21.04 3.90 11.52
N GLN A 137 -21.51 4.93 12.22
CA GLN A 137 -22.05 6.14 11.58
C GLN A 137 -20.99 6.86 10.74
N THR A 138 -19.78 7.01 11.29
CA THR A 138 -18.65 7.64 10.57
C THR A 138 -18.28 6.84 9.32
N LEU A 139 -18.23 5.51 9.44
CA LEU A 139 -17.95 4.62 8.31
C LEU A 139 -19.02 4.72 7.23
N HIS A 140 -20.29 4.77 7.61
CA HIS A 140 -21.39 4.94 6.67
C HIS A 140 -21.28 6.27 5.91
N GLN A 141 -20.98 7.36 6.62
CA GLN A 141 -20.77 8.68 6.00
C GLN A 141 -19.60 8.65 5.00
N GLN A 142 -18.48 8.02 5.37
CA GLN A 142 -17.33 7.87 4.49
C GLN A 142 -17.68 7.06 3.23
N GLN A 143 -18.46 5.98 3.37
CA GLN A 143 -18.92 5.17 2.24
C GLN A 143 -19.80 5.96 1.28
N CYS A 144 -20.72 6.80 1.79
CA CYS A 144 -21.55 7.67 0.96
C CYS A 144 -20.69 8.66 0.16
N THR A 145 -19.76 9.36 0.81
CA THR A 145 -18.85 10.31 0.16
C THR A 145 -17.99 9.62 -0.92
N LEU A 146 -17.49 8.41 -0.65
CA LEU A 146 -16.67 7.67 -1.60
C LEU A 146 -17.47 7.29 -2.86
N LYS A 147 -18.72 6.86 -2.69
CA LYS A 147 -19.61 6.55 -3.82
C LYS A 147 -19.86 7.78 -4.71
N GLU A 148 -20.10 8.94 -4.11
CA GLU A 148 -20.29 10.19 -4.87
C GLU A 148 -19.02 10.59 -5.65
N GLN A 149 -17.84 10.44 -5.03
CA GLN A 149 -16.57 10.71 -5.70
C GLN A 149 -16.31 9.75 -6.87
N GLN A 150 -16.63 8.46 -6.69
CA GLN A 150 -16.54 7.46 -7.75
C GLN A 150 -17.46 7.81 -8.93
N GLN A 151 -18.70 8.20 -8.67
CA GLN A 151 -19.66 8.58 -9.70
C GLN A 151 -19.17 9.79 -10.52
N LYS A 152 -18.71 10.86 -9.85
CA LYS A 152 -18.12 12.04 -10.52
C LYS A 152 -16.90 11.69 -11.37
N THR A 153 -16.11 10.73 -10.91
CA THR A 153 -14.92 10.27 -11.64
C THR A 153 -15.32 9.49 -12.88
N LEU A 154 -16.34 8.63 -12.79
CA LEU A 154 -16.87 7.88 -13.92
C LEU A 154 -17.43 8.80 -15.01
N GLU A 155 -18.23 9.80 -14.63
CA GLU A 155 -18.77 10.80 -15.56
C GLU A 155 -17.67 11.57 -16.30
N LYS A 156 -16.58 11.91 -15.60
CA LYS A 156 -15.42 12.57 -16.21
C LYS A 156 -14.68 11.65 -17.19
N ILE A 157 -14.53 10.37 -16.86
CA ILE A 157 -13.92 9.37 -17.75
C ILE A 157 -14.76 9.21 -19.02
N GLU A 158 -16.08 9.12 -18.91
CA GLU A 158 -16.97 9.01 -20.07
C GLU A 158 -16.87 10.24 -20.99
N SER A 159 -16.84 11.45 -20.41
CA SER A 159 -16.66 12.69 -21.17
C SER A 159 -15.32 12.73 -21.92
N LEU A 160 -14.22 12.37 -21.25
CA LEU A 160 -12.89 12.31 -21.86
C LEU A 160 -12.81 11.25 -22.95
N THR A 161 -13.46 10.10 -22.76
CA THR A 161 -13.50 9.01 -23.75
C THR A 161 -14.18 9.48 -25.03
N LYS A 162 -15.35 10.11 -24.92
CA LYS A 162 -16.07 10.69 -26.08
C LYS A 162 -15.26 11.76 -26.82
N ALA A 163 -14.57 12.64 -26.08
CA ALA A 163 -13.73 13.65 -26.68
C ALA A 163 -12.55 13.03 -27.45
N ASN A 164 -11.93 11.99 -26.89
CA ASN A 164 -10.83 11.29 -27.54
C ASN A 164 -11.26 10.54 -28.80
N GLU A 165 -12.43 9.87 -28.76
CA GLU A 165 -13.03 9.23 -29.94
C GLU A 165 -13.29 10.24 -31.07
N SER A 166 -13.85 11.41 -30.73
CA SER A 166 -14.08 12.48 -31.71
C SER A 166 -12.77 12.97 -32.34
N LEU A 167 -11.71 13.13 -31.54
CA LEU A 167 -10.41 13.56 -32.03
C LEU A 167 -9.78 12.50 -32.96
N HIS A 168 -9.87 11.22 -32.59
CA HIS A 168 -9.41 10.12 -33.43
C HIS A 168 -10.13 10.09 -34.79
N GLN A 169 -11.45 10.30 -34.82
CA GLN A 169 -12.21 10.36 -36.07
C GLN A 169 -11.78 11.54 -36.95
N GLN A 170 -11.55 12.72 -36.36
CA GLN A 170 -11.04 13.88 -37.10
C GLN A 170 -9.66 13.61 -37.70
N LEU A 171 -8.77 12.96 -36.96
CA LEU A 171 -7.43 12.63 -37.45
C LEU A 171 -7.48 11.65 -38.63
N ILE A 172 -8.32 10.61 -38.55
CA ILE A 172 -8.53 9.66 -39.66
C ILE A 172 -9.03 10.39 -40.90
N GLN A 173 -10.00 11.30 -40.76
CA GLN A 173 -10.50 12.09 -41.90
C GLN A 173 -9.40 12.95 -42.53
N GLN A 174 -8.53 13.56 -41.73
CA GLN A 174 -7.39 14.34 -42.23
C GLN A 174 -6.39 13.47 -42.99
N ILE A 175 -6.04 12.30 -42.45
CA ILE A 175 -5.12 11.35 -43.11
C ILE A 175 -5.68 10.94 -44.47
N ASN A 176 -6.93 10.48 -44.52
CA ASN A 176 -7.56 10.06 -45.78
C ASN A 176 -7.61 11.20 -46.81
N SER A 177 -7.83 12.44 -46.37
CA SER A 177 -7.81 13.62 -47.24
C SER A 177 -6.41 13.87 -47.83
N LEU A 178 -5.36 13.71 -47.03
CA LEU A 178 -3.98 13.88 -47.47
C LEU A 178 -3.55 12.76 -48.42
N GLU A 179 -3.90 11.51 -48.12
CA GLU A 179 -3.62 10.36 -48.99
C GLU A 179 -4.25 10.56 -50.38
N SER A 180 -5.52 10.97 -50.44
CA SER A 180 -6.18 11.25 -51.72
C SER A 180 -5.50 12.36 -52.51
N LYS A 181 -5.03 13.43 -51.85
CA LYS A 181 -4.29 14.51 -52.50
C LYS A 181 -2.94 14.03 -53.04
N LEU A 182 -2.25 13.18 -52.28
CA LEU A 182 -0.97 12.60 -52.68
C LEU A 182 -1.13 11.70 -53.90
N ASP A 183 -2.17 10.85 -53.91
CA ASP A 183 -2.48 9.97 -55.05
C ASP A 183 -2.77 10.78 -56.31
N GLN A 184 -3.55 11.86 -56.19
CA GLN A 184 -3.82 12.77 -57.32
C GLN A 184 -2.54 13.42 -57.85
N GLN A 185 -1.64 13.90 -56.97
CA GLN A 185 -0.36 14.47 -57.39
C GLN A 185 0.54 13.46 -58.09
N ASN A 186 0.60 12.23 -57.56
CA ASN A 186 1.40 11.16 -58.14
C ASN A 186 0.92 10.76 -59.54
N LEU A 187 -0.41 10.69 -59.76
CA LEU A 187 -0.98 10.42 -61.07
C LEU A 187 -0.58 11.49 -62.09
N VAL A 188 -0.74 12.78 -61.73
CA VAL A 188 -0.36 13.91 -62.60
C VAL A 188 1.14 13.85 -62.93
N MET A 189 1.98 13.58 -61.94
CA MET A 189 3.42 13.47 -62.13
C MET A 189 3.80 12.31 -63.07
N ILE A 190 3.21 11.12 -62.89
CA ILE A 190 3.44 9.96 -63.75
C ILE A 190 3.05 10.26 -65.19
N ASP A 191 1.90 10.89 -65.41
CA ASP A 191 1.44 11.24 -66.76
C ASP A 191 2.37 12.27 -67.41
N THR A 192 2.83 13.26 -66.65
CA THR A 192 3.83 14.23 -67.12
C THR A 192 5.12 13.54 -67.55
N PHE A 193 5.63 12.57 -66.77
CA PHE A 193 6.84 11.82 -67.13
C PHE A 193 6.66 10.92 -68.35
N ARG A 194 5.47 10.36 -68.57
CA ARG A 194 5.17 9.55 -69.77
C ARG A 194 5.16 10.40 -71.05
N GLU A 195 4.69 11.64 -70.96
CA GLU A 195 4.64 12.57 -72.09
C GLU A 195 6.03 13.11 -72.45
N MET A 196 6.93 13.22 -71.48
CA MET A 196 8.33 13.55 -71.70
C MET A 196 9.09 12.35 -72.26
N LYS A 197 9.14 12.20 -73.60
CA LYS A 197 10.01 11.23 -74.31
C LYS A 197 11.51 11.59 -74.15
N ILE A 198 12.06 11.42 -72.94
CA ILE A 198 13.49 11.66 -72.66
C ILE A 198 14.28 10.41 -73.05
N CYS A 199 15.21 10.53 -74.00
CA CYS A 199 16.08 9.43 -74.41
C CYS A 199 17.22 9.25 -73.39
N LYS A 200 17.86 8.07 -73.39
CA LYS A 200 18.97 7.78 -72.46
C LYS A 200 20.13 8.76 -72.63
N GLU A 201 20.35 9.24 -73.85
CA GLU A 201 21.33 10.28 -74.19
C GLU A 201 21.00 11.63 -73.53
N ASP A 202 19.72 12.02 -73.47
CA ASP A 202 19.28 13.27 -72.84
C ASP A 202 19.50 13.24 -71.32
N LEU A 203 19.25 12.09 -70.68
CA LEU A 203 19.49 11.90 -69.25
C LEU A 203 20.99 11.99 -68.91
N LEU A 204 21.85 11.42 -69.77
CA LEU A 204 23.30 11.52 -69.63
C LEU A 204 23.78 12.96 -69.84
N PHE A 205 23.19 13.68 -70.81
CA PHE A 205 23.47 15.09 -71.03
C PHE A 205 23.07 15.96 -69.83
N LEU A 206 21.87 15.76 -69.28
CA LEU A 206 21.40 16.48 -68.09
C LEU A 206 22.27 16.19 -66.86
N LYS A 207 22.65 14.92 -66.65
CA LYS A 207 23.57 14.54 -65.55
C LYS A 207 24.92 15.26 -65.70
N ARG A 208 25.52 15.25 -66.90
CA ARG A 208 26.81 15.92 -67.16
C ARG A 208 26.70 17.45 -67.04
N SER A 209 25.63 18.04 -67.55
CA SER A 209 25.36 19.48 -67.42
C SER A 209 25.29 19.93 -65.95
N SER A 210 24.67 19.11 -65.09
CA SER A 210 24.61 19.40 -63.65
C SER A 210 25.99 19.39 -62.97
N PHE A 211 26.89 18.50 -63.38
CA PHE A 211 28.26 18.45 -62.87
C PHE A 211 29.05 19.70 -63.25
N PHE A 212 29.01 20.11 -64.51
CA PHE A 212 29.70 21.33 -64.97
C PHE A 212 29.17 22.58 -64.29
N LYS A 213 27.87 22.66 -64.00
CA LYS A 213 27.31 23.79 -63.23
C LYS A 213 27.86 23.87 -61.81
N ILE A 214 28.01 22.73 -61.12
CA ILE A 214 28.59 22.69 -59.77
C ILE A 214 30.07 23.09 -59.83
N ILE A 215 30.82 22.55 -60.79
CA ILE A 215 32.24 22.87 -60.98
C ILE A 215 32.45 24.34 -61.34
N ASN A 216 31.61 24.92 -62.19
CA ASN A 216 31.65 26.34 -62.55
C ASN A 216 31.63 27.22 -61.29
N ASN A 217 30.67 26.96 -60.40
CA ASN A 217 30.54 27.69 -59.14
C ASN A 217 31.75 27.52 -58.20
N TRP A 218 32.51 26.44 -58.36
CA TRP A 218 33.75 26.22 -57.60
C TRP A 218 34.96 26.95 -58.15
N ILE A 219 34.98 27.23 -59.46
CA ILE A 219 36.05 27.97 -60.15
C ILE A 219 35.81 29.48 -60.01
N ASP A 220 34.64 29.96 -60.42
CA ASP A 220 34.23 31.38 -60.36
C ASP A 220 32.69 31.45 -60.44
N ASP A 221 32.03 31.75 -59.33
CA ASP A 221 30.56 31.83 -59.26
C ASP A 221 29.97 33.08 -59.94
N SER A 222 30.82 34.04 -60.30
CA SER A 222 30.43 35.27 -60.99
C SER A 222 30.43 35.13 -62.52
N LYS A 223 30.97 34.03 -63.06
CA LYS A 223 31.13 33.80 -64.50
C LYS A 223 30.50 32.49 -64.95
N ILE A 224 30.13 32.45 -66.21
CA ILE A 224 29.75 31.22 -66.90
C ILE A 224 30.97 30.77 -67.70
N ILE A 225 31.56 29.65 -67.31
CA ILE A 225 32.69 29.01 -67.97
C ILE A 225 32.16 28.01 -68.98
N ASP A 226 32.66 28.07 -70.21
CA ASP A 226 32.37 27.04 -71.21
C ASP A 226 33.39 25.90 -71.10
N PHE A 227 32.91 24.67 -71.20
CA PHE A 227 33.72 23.45 -71.05
C PHE A 227 33.86 22.73 -72.39
N GLN A 228 34.96 22.98 -73.08
CA GLN A 228 35.24 22.35 -74.37
C GLN A 228 36.02 21.05 -74.18
N LEU A 229 35.46 19.92 -74.63
CA LEU A 229 36.16 18.62 -74.58
C LEU A 229 37.46 18.65 -75.41
N LEU A 230 38.59 18.37 -74.76
CA LEU A 230 39.90 18.22 -75.39
C LEU A 230 40.27 16.76 -75.64
N TYR A 231 39.99 15.92 -74.65
CA TYR A 231 40.41 14.52 -74.65
C TYR A 231 39.37 13.66 -73.95
N LYS A 232 39.11 12.48 -74.51
CA LYS A 232 38.27 11.45 -73.92
C LYS A 232 38.86 10.09 -74.18
N ALA A 233 38.91 9.24 -73.16
CA ALA A 233 39.33 7.85 -73.27
C ALA A 233 38.62 6.99 -72.22
N SER A 234 38.67 5.68 -72.39
CA SER A 234 38.44 4.65 -71.38
C SER A 234 39.77 4.05 -70.91
N GLN A 235 39.74 3.06 -70.03
CA GLN A 235 40.96 2.38 -69.58
C GLN A 235 41.79 1.76 -70.72
N GLU A 236 41.14 1.25 -71.78
CA GLU A 236 41.80 0.46 -72.84
C GLU A 236 42.52 1.32 -73.89
N ASP A 237 42.01 2.52 -74.15
CA ASP A 237 42.51 3.49 -75.12
C ASP A 237 43.24 4.68 -74.45
N PHE A 238 43.35 4.69 -73.12
CA PHE A 238 44.11 5.71 -72.41
C PHE A 238 45.62 5.54 -72.61
N SER A 239 46.31 6.61 -73.01
CA SER A 239 47.77 6.72 -72.95
C SER A 239 48.22 8.13 -72.56
N GLY A 240 49.29 8.22 -71.75
CA GLY A 240 49.84 9.52 -71.33
C GLY A 240 50.28 10.39 -72.51
N SER A 241 50.87 9.77 -73.54
CA SER A 241 51.24 10.46 -74.78
C SER A 241 50.06 11.09 -75.52
N SER A 242 48.92 10.38 -75.62
CA SER A 242 47.72 10.92 -76.26
C SER A 242 47.07 12.03 -75.43
N PHE A 243 47.09 11.89 -74.11
CA PHE A 243 46.66 12.94 -73.18
C PHE A 243 47.49 14.22 -73.37
N HIS A 244 48.82 14.13 -73.30
CA HIS A 244 49.69 15.29 -73.45
C HIS A 244 49.59 15.92 -74.84
N SER A 245 49.46 15.11 -75.90
CA SER A 245 49.24 15.63 -77.26
C SER A 245 47.95 16.45 -77.39
N ALA A 246 46.91 16.12 -76.61
CA ALA A 246 45.63 16.81 -76.65
C ALA A 246 45.56 18.00 -75.68
N CYS A 247 46.20 17.90 -74.51
CA CYS A 247 45.97 18.79 -73.37
C CYS A 247 47.12 19.76 -73.08
N ASP A 248 48.35 19.51 -73.53
CA ASP A 248 49.48 20.40 -73.27
C ASP A 248 49.28 21.77 -73.90
N GLY A 249 49.61 22.83 -73.15
CA GLY A 249 49.51 24.23 -73.59
C GLY A 249 48.08 24.73 -73.85
N LYS A 250 47.04 24.03 -73.40
CA LYS A 250 45.63 24.40 -73.68
C LYS A 250 45.00 25.37 -72.69
N GLY A 251 45.70 25.79 -71.65
CA GLY A 251 45.17 26.63 -70.57
C GLY A 251 44.54 25.82 -69.45
N PRO A 252 43.69 26.45 -68.61
CA PRO A 252 43.03 25.79 -67.48
C PRO A 252 42.11 24.66 -67.95
N THR A 253 42.05 23.57 -67.20
CA THR A 253 41.27 22.39 -67.56
C THR A 253 40.62 21.70 -66.37
N ILE A 254 39.50 21.01 -66.63
CA ILE A 254 38.86 20.07 -65.74
C ILE A 254 39.09 18.65 -66.23
N THR A 255 39.58 17.80 -65.33
CA THR A 255 39.60 16.36 -65.50
C THR A 255 38.39 15.75 -64.80
N LEU A 256 37.60 14.96 -65.51
CA LEU A 256 36.47 14.20 -65.00
C LEU A 256 36.73 12.71 -65.22
N ILE A 257 36.72 11.94 -64.13
CA ILE A 257 36.96 10.49 -64.13
C ILE A 257 35.69 9.82 -63.64
N GLU A 258 35.12 8.94 -64.47
CA GLU A 258 34.11 7.97 -64.08
C GLU A 258 34.76 6.59 -64.00
N THR A 259 34.61 5.93 -62.86
CA THR A 259 35.13 4.59 -62.63
C THR A 259 34.07 3.53 -62.93
N THR A 260 34.50 2.29 -63.17
CA THR A 260 33.58 1.17 -63.45
C THR A 260 32.66 0.83 -62.27
N ASP A 261 33.01 1.24 -61.05
CA ASP A 261 32.14 1.14 -59.88
C ASP A 261 31.20 2.36 -59.74
N GLY A 262 31.17 3.29 -60.69
CA GLY A 262 30.21 4.38 -60.76
C GLY A 262 30.51 5.57 -59.84
N CYS A 263 31.74 5.70 -59.36
CA CYS A 263 32.19 6.94 -58.74
C CYS A 263 32.59 7.96 -59.81
N VAL A 264 32.34 9.23 -59.55
CA VAL A 264 32.70 10.34 -60.44
C VAL A 264 33.45 11.38 -59.63
N PHE A 265 34.71 11.60 -59.98
CA PHE A 265 35.63 12.50 -59.28
C PHE A 265 36.66 13.06 -60.27
N GLY A 266 37.52 13.96 -59.82
CA GLY A 266 38.52 14.55 -60.71
C GLY A 266 39.23 15.74 -60.12
N GLY A 267 39.76 16.60 -60.98
CA GLY A 267 40.50 17.79 -60.55
C GLY A 267 40.51 18.90 -61.57
N TYR A 268 40.72 20.11 -61.06
CA TYR A 268 40.91 21.34 -61.82
C TYR A 268 42.38 21.73 -61.79
N ASN A 269 42.95 21.90 -62.99
CA ASN A 269 44.25 22.53 -63.18
C ASN A 269 44.01 23.96 -63.66
N SER A 270 44.38 24.94 -62.85
CA SER A 270 44.26 26.37 -63.17
C SER A 270 45.28 26.85 -64.22
N GLN A 271 46.26 26.02 -64.55
CA GLN A 271 47.34 26.30 -65.49
C GLN A 271 47.30 25.32 -66.67
N SER A 272 48.17 25.53 -67.66
CA SER A 272 48.30 24.60 -68.79
C SER A 272 48.98 23.30 -68.36
N TRP A 273 48.56 22.17 -68.95
CA TRP A 273 49.38 20.96 -68.95
C TRP A 273 50.69 21.17 -69.70
N ASN A 274 51.72 20.47 -69.23
CA ASN A 274 53.02 20.37 -69.89
C ASN A 274 53.56 18.94 -69.63
N SER A 275 54.73 18.64 -70.20
CA SER A 275 55.38 17.32 -70.10
C SER A 275 56.90 17.43 -69.86
N ASP A 276 57.31 18.45 -69.10
CA ASP A 276 58.71 18.82 -68.84
C ASP A 276 59.38 18.04 -67.71
N GLY A 277 58.63 17.22 -66.96
CA GLY A 277 59.16 16.40 -65.86
C GLY A 277 59.09 17.06 -64.48
N TYR A 278 58.60 18.30 -64.38
CA TYR A 278 58.57 19.05 -63.12
C TYR A 278 57.16 19.12 -62.51
N TRP A 279 57.10 19.25 -61.19
CA TRP A 279 55.83 19.53 -60.53
C TRP A 279 55.57 21.04 -60.58
N TYR A 280 54.31 21.43 -60.76
CA TYR A 280 53.89 22.84 -60.80
C TYR A 280 52.45 23.01 -60.28
N GLY A 281 51.93 24.24 -60.26
CA GLY A 281 50.55 24.55 -59.88
C GLY A 281 50.44 25.77 -58.97
N ASP A 282 49.20 26.15 -58.66
CA ASP A 282 48.88 27.21 -57.71
C ASP A 282 47.70 26.82 -56.80
N ASP A 283 47.39 27.68 -55.84
CA ASP A 283 46.33 27.50 -54.83
C ASP A 283 44.91 27.44 -55.42
N LYS A 284 44.74 27.74 -56.72
CA LYS A 284 43.47 27.62 -57.43
C LYS A 284 43.23 26.20 -57.94
N CYS A 285 44.25 25.35 -57.99
CA CYS A 285 44.07 23.92 -58.29
C CYS A 285 43.26 23.25 -57.18
N PHE A 286 42.33 22.37 -57.54
CA PHE A 286 41.55 21.59 -56.56
C PHE A 286 41.20 20.22 -57.11
N ILE A 287 40.92 19.27 -56.22
CA ILE A 287 40.28 18.00 -56.60
C ILE A 287 38.86 17.96 -56.06
N PHE A 288 38.03 17.06 -56.57
CA PHE A 288 36.63 16.98 -56.17
C PHE A 288 36.06 15.59 -56.30
N THR A 289 34.95 15.36 -55.58
CA THR A 289 34.04 14.22 -55.77
C THR A 289 32.66 14.75 -56.15
N LEU A 290 32.00 14.10 -57.11
CA LEU A 290 30.63 14.40 -57.56
C LEU A 290 29.68 13.25 -57.24
N VAL A 291 30.15 12.01 -57.39
CA VAL A 291 29.40 10.78 -57.06
C VAL A 291 30.33 9.84 -56.32
N ASN A 292 29.91 9.39 -55.14
CA ASN A 292 30.67 8.48 -54.29
C ASN A 292 29.76 7.46 -53.61
N LYS A 293 30.35 6.37 -53.12
CA LYS A 293 29.62 5.26 -52.47
C LYS A 293 29.00 5.62 -51.12
N HIS A 294 29.39 6.75 -50.54
CA HIS A 294 28.91 7.20 -49.24
C HIS A 294 27.74 8.19 -49.33
N GLY A 295 27.28 8.53 -50.55
CA GLY A 295 26.20 9.51 -50.74
C GLY A 295 26.57 10.92 -50.29
N ILE A 296 27.86 11.24 -50.18
CA ILE A 296 28.34 12.58 -49.82
C ILE A 296 28.00 13.51 -50.98
N LYS A 297 27.50 14.71 -50.65
CA LYS A 297 27.20 15.74 -51.64
C LYS A 297 28.47 16.10 -52.45
N PRO A 298 28.33 16.60 -53.68
CA PRO A 298 29.45 17.14 -54.45
C PRO A 298 30.35 18.03 -53.58
N THR A 299 31.63 17.69 -53.49
CA THR A 299 32.58 18.32 -52.56
C THR A 299 33.88 18.66 -53.27
N LYS A 300 34.35 19.89 -53.05
CA LYS A 300 35.66 20.41 -53.48
C LYS A 300 36.68 20.24 -52.35
N TYR A 301 37.88 19.82 -52.70
CA TYR A 301 39.03 19.72 -51.81
C TYR A 301 40.14 20.63 -52.30
N SER A 302 40.45 21.64 -51.50
CA SER A 302 41.54 22.59 -51.77
C SER A 302 42.87 22.06 -51.22
N PRO A 303 44.01 22.54 -51.73
CA PRO A 303 45.31 22.19 -51.18
C PRO A 303 45.42 22.59 -49.70
N GLU A 304 46.09 21.76 -48.89
CA GLU A 304 46.24 22.00 -47.45
C GLU A 304 47.32 23.04 -47.11
N ILE A 305 48.33 23.16 -47.98
CA ILE A 305 49.49 24.04 -47.79
C ILE A 305 49.62 24.94 -49.03
N GLU A 306 49.76 26.24 -48.81
CA GLU A 306 50.05 27.24 -49.85
C GLU A 306 51.48 27.06 -50.41
N ASN A 307 51.68 27.26 -51.72
CA ASN A 307 52.99 27.20 -52.44
C ASN A 307 53.62 25.81 -52.62
N ILE A 308 52.83 24.74 -52.70
CA ILE A 308 53.33 23.40 -53.09
C ILE A 308 52.98 23.14 -54.56
N CYS A 309 53.79 22.35 -55.25
CA CYS A 309 53.46 21.92 -56.60
C CYS A 309 52.36 20.85 -56.57
N TYR A 310 51.21 21.14 -57.19
CA TYR A 310 49.98 20.35 -57.11
C TYR A 310 49.71 19.47 -58.33
N ILE A 311 50.48 19.64 -59.40
CA ILE A 311 50.27 18.98 -60.69
C ILE A 311 51.56 18.30 -61.11
N GLY A 312 51.47 17.01 -61.44
CA GLY A 312 52.60 16.24 -61.96
C GLY A 312 52.65 16.30 -63.49
N SER A 313 53.81 16.67 -64.03
CA SER A 313 54.08 16.76 -65.46
C SER A 313 54.97 15.62 -65.94
N VAL A 314 54.41 14.43 -66.18
CA VAL A 314 55.22 13.26 -66.58
C VAL A 314 54.69 12.71 -67.89
N LYS A 315 55.51 12.78 -68.95
CA LYS A 315 55.16 12.46 -70.34
C LYS A 315 54.41 11.13 -70.57
N ASP A 316 54.70 10.12 -69.76
CA ASP A 316 54.09 8.78 -69.87
C ASP A 316 52.88 8.56 -68.95
N TYR A 317 52.50 9.58 -68.18
CA TYR A 317 51.33 9.58 -67.30
C TYR A 317 50.24 10.48 -67.86
N GLY A 318 49.04 10.28 -67.33
CA GLY A 318 47.91 11.18 -67.50
C GLY A 318 47.92 12.32 -66.49
N PRO A 319 46.74 12.89 -66.21
CA PRO A 319 46.62 13.89 -65.17
C PRO A 319 47.03 13.32 -63.80
N ILE A 320 47.91 14.06 -63.12
CA ILE A 320 48.34 13.80 -61.75
C ILE A 320 48.02 15.04 -60.93
N PHE A 321 47.23 14.85 -59.87
CA PHE A 321 46.91 15.84 -58.87
C PHE A 321 47.52 15.42 -57.52
N GLY A 322 48.27 16.33 -56.93
CA GLY A 322 48.94 16.20 -55.65
C GLY A 322 50.28 15.48 -55.75
N TYR A 323 51.32 16.01 -55.08
CA TYR A 323 52.66 15.41 -55.00
C TYR A 323 52.60 13.96 -54.49
N GLY A 324 51.67 13.69 -53.57
CA GLY A 324 51.39 12.35 -53.03
C GLY A 324 50.58 11.42 -53.95
N TYR A 325 50.23 11.84 -55.16
CA TYR A 325 49.29 11.14 -56.05
C TYR A 325 47.90 11.01 -55.43
N ASP A 326 47.36 12.10 -54.89
CA ASP A 326 45.97 12.19 -54.45
C ASP A 326 45.03 11.65 -55.54
N ILE A 327 45.30 12.03 -56.79
CA ILE A 327 44.80 11.37 -58.01
C ILE A 327 45.96 11.20 -58.99
N GLY A 328 46.15 10.00 -59.53
CA GLY A 328 47.10 9.77 -60.62
C GLY A 328 46.52 8.81 -61.65
N VAL A 329 46.53 9.22 -62.92
CA VAL A 329 46.10 8.38 -64.05
C VAL A 329 47.34 7.97 -64.84
N GLY A 330 47.47 6.70 -65.19
CA GLY A 330 48.64 6.22 -65.90
C GLY A 330 48.48 4.82 -66.47
N THR A 331 49.28 4.51 -67.49
CA THR A 331 49.31 3.20 -68.16
C THR A 331 50.29 2.24 -67.50
N VAL A 332 51.50 2.72 -67.15
CA VAL A 332 52.61 1.87 -66.68
C VAL A 332 52.39 1.33 -65.26
N ASN A 333 51.70 2.08 -64.40
CA ASN A 333 51.45 1.72 -62.99
C ASN A 333 49.95 1.68 -62.62
N GLY A 334 49.08 1.74 -63.65
CA GLY A 334 47.64 1.86 -63.49
C GLY A 334 47.21 3.18 -62.85
N SER A 335 45.90 3.43 -62.88
CA SER A 335 45.31 4.60 -62.23
C SER A 335 45.14 4.36 -60.73
N ARG A 336 45.56 5.33 -59.91
CA ARG A 336 45.64 5.21 -58.46
C ARG A 336 45.25 6.49 -57.74
N GLN A 337 44.93 6.34 -56.46
CA GLN A 337 44.73 7.46 -55.55
C GLN A 337 45.37 7.21 -54.19
N ALA A 338 45.80 8.29 -53.56
CA ALA A 338 46.36 8.33 -52.22
C ALA A 338 45.79 9.48 -51.37
N PHE A 339 44.64 10.03 -51.76
CA PHE A 339 43.96 11.09 -51.04
C PHE A 339 43.62 10.67 -49.59
N PRO A 340 43.77 11.54 -48.57
CA PRO A 340 44.34 12.88 -48.63
C PRO A 340 45.86 12.82 -48.43
N CYS A 341 46.60 13.57 -49.26
CA CYS A 341 48.02 13.83 -49.07
C CYS A 341 48.36 15.29 -49.34
N THR A 342 47.97 15.82 -50.50
CA THR A 342 48.22 17.22 -50.89
C THR A 342 46.97 18.08 -50.72
N TYR A 343 45.80 17.47 -50.87
CA TYR A 343 44.51 18.14 -50.72
C TYR A 343 43.87 17.75 -49.40
N ALA A 344 43.28 18.75 -48.72
CA ALA A 344 42.70 18.56 -47.40
C ALA A 344 41.37 17.79 -47.46
N ASP A 345 41.22 16.75 -46.65
CA ASP A 345 39.95 16.05 -46.50
C ASP A 345 39.01 16.77 -45.53
N THR A 346 38.00 17.43 -46.09
CA THR A 346 36.94 18.13 -45.35
C THR A 346 35.79 17.21 -44.92
N THR A 347 35.82 15.93 -45.28
CA THR A 347 34.74 14.96 -45.05
C THR A 347 35.06 13.90 -44.01
N GLY A 348 36.34 13.74 -43.64
CA GLY A 348 36.81 12.71 -42.69
C GLY A 348 36.69 11.27 -43.22
N LYS A 349 36.59 11.08 -44.55
CA LYS A 349 36.45 9.78 -45.21
C LYS A 349 37.65 9.41 -46.08
N GLY A 350 38.59 10.34 -46.23
CA GLY A 350 39.81 10.23 -47.01
C GLY A 350 39.55 9.67 -48.41
N LYS A 351 40.45 8.80 -48.88
CA LYS A 351 40.40 8.13 -50.19
C LYS A 351 39.02 7.57 -50.59
N SER A 352 38.21 7.18 -49.61
CA SER A 352 36.90 6.57 -49.86
C SER A 352 35.88 7.55 -50.47
N THR A 353 36.16 8.86 -50.44
CA THR A 353 35.32 9.87 -51.12
C THR A 353 35.53 9.92 -52.62
N LEU A 354 36.72 9.56 -53.11
CA LEU A 354 37.00 9.50 -54.54
C LEU A 354 36.56 8.14 -55.08
N THR A 355 37.10 7.06 -54.51
CA THR A 355 36.74 5.68 -54.86
C THR A 355 37.12 4.74 -53.71
N PRO A 356 36.39 3.63 -53.48
CA PRO A 356 36.69 2.70 -52.39
C PRO A 356 38.06 2.01 -52.52
N ARG A 357 38.68 2.01 -53.71
CA ARG A 357 39.93 1.28 -53.98
C ARG A 357 41.12 2.22 -54.15
N LYS A 358 42.32 1.75 -53.77
CA LYS A 358 43.57 2.48 -54.03
C LYS A 358 43.88 2.56 -55.53
N TYR A 359 43.60 1.48 -56.26
CA TYR A 359 43.68 1.41 -57.72
C TYR A 359 42.28 1.33 -58.29
N PHE A 360 42.00 2.09 -59.34
CA PHE A 360 40.69 2.17 -59.96
C PHE A 360 40.77 1.96 -61.46
N ILE A 361 39.68 1.43 -62.03
CA ILE A 361 39.53 1.20 -63.46
C ILE A 361 38.69 2.35 -64.02
N ILE A 362 39.23 3.00 -65.05
CA ILE A 362 38.56 4.11 -65.72
C ILE A 362 37.49 3.57 -66.65
N GLN A 363 36.22 3.87 -66.37
CA GLN A 363 35.14 3.67 -67.33
C GLN A 363 35.26 4.73 -68.43
N THR A 364 35.38 6.00 -68.04
CA THR A 364 35.69 7.12 -68.93
C THR A 364 36.49 8.19 -68.19
N ILE A 365 37.49 8.76 -68.85
CA ILE A 365 38.17 9.98 -68.45
C ILE A 365 37.96 11.03 -69.52
N GLU A 366 37.65 12.25 -69.10
CA GLU A 366 37.43 13.38 -69.99
C GLU A 366 38.17 14.60 -69.47
N ILE A 367 38.85 15.30 -70.36
CA ILE A 367 39.52 16.55 -70.05
C ILE A 367 38.89 17.65 -70.88
N HIS A 368 38.43 18.69 -70.19
CA HIS A 368 37.76 19.84 -70.80
C HIS A 368 38.59 21.10 -70.54
N LYS A 369 38.77 21.90 -71.58
CA LYS A 369 39.30 23.26 -71.46
C LYS A 369 38.22 24.17 -70.89
N CYS A 370 38.61 25.02 -69.94
CA CYS A 370 37.78 26.10 -69.45
C CYS A 370 38.03 27.35 -70.32
N ILE A 371 36.97 27.91 -70.91
CA ILE A 371 37.01 29.06 -71.81
C ILE A 371 36.25 30.24 -71.20
#